data_AF-A0A9X1S7B8-F1
#
_entry.id   AF-A0A9X1S7B8-F1
#
_cell.length_a   1.000
_cell.length_b   1.000
_cell.length_c   1.000
_cell.angle_alpha   90.00
_cell.angle_beta   90.00
_cell.angle_gamma   90.00
#
_symmetry.space_group_name_H-M   'P 1'
#
loop_
_entity.id
_entity.type
_entity.pdbx_description
1 polymer ?
#
loop_
_entity_poly.entity_id
_entity_poly.type
_entity_poly.pdbx_seq_one_letter_code
_entity_poly.pdbx_strand_id
1 'polypeptide(L)'
;MDSPPSPTGQQHPVQPAPAPLGHGPAGSAAGPPHGARSHGTAVAPAWARPAPRRDRGLTATVVMIVASSAVLAWVGMFLLDRLGPPAFIICGILALVPLGICVLGIWWVDRWEPEPRSTLVFCFLWGAGVSVGIALLVGPYFTLALLELVPSGSADLLGMVIQAPVVEEIAKGMGILLLLLVRRRIFDGPVDGIVFAAAVAAGFAFTENILYFGSALLTAGGATVYQLGFTFILRGLLSPFAHVLFTACTGLALGLAARRAGNAWIAPAFVLGLVPAILGHMLWNGGPALLFGDFFVFYFLLQVPFFVLAVTGVWFLRRSEQRLTQRRLGEYAGAGWFSDAEVQMLATGAGRRRAMAWARAHHTAAPMKELIRRSTRLALTRQQIVAGREVEANREYERTLLGEVSAIRSALLAGTA
;
A
#
# COMPACT_ATOMS: atom_id res chain seq x y z
N MET A 1 30.57 -19.36 -53.06
CA MET A 1 29.19 -18.86 -52.95
C MET A 1 28.85 -18.82 -51.47
N ASP A 2 28.29 -17.68 -51.07
CA ASP A 2 27.52 -17.42 -49.86
C ASP A 2 28.27 -17.12 -48.54
N SER A 3 28.69 -15.85 -48.46
CA SER A 3 28.92 -15.13 -47.21
C SER A 3 27.61 -14.96 -46.40
N PRO A 4 27.66 -14.96 -45.06
CA PRO A 4 26.46 -14.75 -44.24
C PRO A 4 26.03 -13.27 -44.24
N PRO A 5 24.72 -12.97 -44.15
CA PRO A 5 24.22 -11.60 -44.11
C PRO A 5 24.35 -10.98 -42.71
N SER A 6 24.76 -9.71 -42.69
CA SER A 6 24.85 -8.84 -41.52
C SER A 6 23.47 -8.60 -40.85
N PRO A 7 23.41 -8.39 -39.52
CA PRO A 7 22.16 -8.13 -38.83
C PRO A 7 21.67 -6.70 -39.09
N THR A 8 20.49 -6.57 -39.69
CA THR A 8 19.73 -5.33 -39.81
C THR A 8 19.30 -4.83 -38.43
N GLY A 9 19.90 -3.71 -37.99
CA GLY A 9 19.46 -2.98 -36.80
C GLY A 9 18.08 -2.33 -37.04
N GLN A 10 17.07 -2.76 -36.29
CA GLN A 10 15.80 -2.04 -36.17
C GLN A 10 16.06 -0.76 -35.37
N GLN A 11 16.08 0.38 -36.06
CA GLN A 11 16.05 1.69 -35.42
C GLN A 11 14.61 2.02 -35.02
N HIS A 12 14.36 2.17 -33.72
CA HIS A 12 13.13 2.78 -33.21
C HIS A 12 13.08 4.27 -33.64
N PRO A 13 11.92 4.83 -34.04
CA PRO A 13 11.82 6.23 -34.35
C PRO A 13 11.99 7.07 -33.08
N VAL A 14 13.11 7.76 -32.97
CA VAL A 14 13.29 8.86 -32.01
C VAL A 14 12.43 10.03 -32.51
N GLN A 15 11.40 10.40 -31.76
CA GLN A 15 10.69 11.65 -32.02
C GLN A 15 11.64 12.83 -31.80
N PRO A 16 11.79 13.77 -32.76
CA PRO A 16 12.64 14.92 -32.58
C PRO A 16 12.03 15.91 -31.58
N ALA A 17 12.90 16.46 -30.72
CA ALA A 17 12.60 17.61 -29.89
C ALA A 17 12.24 18.84 -30.77
N PRO A 18 11.37 19.75 -30.30
CA PRO A 18 11.04 20.95 -31.07
C PRO A 18 12.27 21.86 -31.23
N ALA A 19 12.45 22.37 -32.45
CA ALA A 19 13.60 23.16 -32.88
C ALA A 19 13.69 24.55 -32.21
N PRO A 20 14.90 25.11 -32.03
CA PRO A 20 15.10 26.47 -31.58
C PRO A 20 14.84 27.46 -32.72
N LEU A 21 14.07 28.52 -32.44
CA LEU A 21 13.82 29.61 -33.38
C LEU A 21 15.12 30.38 -33.66
N GLY A 22 15.40 30.59 -34.94
CA GLY A 22 16.68 31.04 -35.47
C GLY A 22 17.06 32.49 -35.20
N HIS A 23 18.38 32.72 -35.22
CA HIS A 23 19.03 34.03 -35.22
C HIS A 23 18.97 34.70 -36.60
N GLY A 24 18.65 35.99 -36.62
CA GLY A 24 18.86 36.95 -37.71
C GLY A 24 19.37 38.30 -37.13
N PRO A 25 20.05 39.14 -37.92
CA PRO A 25 21.25 39.84 -37.48
C PRO A 25 21.04 41.19 -36.79
N ALA A 26 22.11 41.62 -36.12
CA ALA A 26 22.25 42.81 -35.30
C ALA A 26 21.91 44.12 -36.05
N GLY A 27 21.09 44.95 -35.39
CA GLY A 27 20.89 46.36 -35.67
C GLY A 27 20.75 47.11 -34.34
N SER A 28 21.75 47.95 -34.07
CA SER A 28 21.85 48.83 -32.90
C SER A 28 20.82 49.96 -32.97
N ALA A 29 19.93 50.04 -31.98
CA ALA A 29 19.31 51.29 -31.53
C ALA A 29 18.80 51.14 -30.10
N ALA A 30 19.43 51.85 -29.17
CA ALA A 30 19.05 51.94 -27.78
C ALA A 30 17.73 52.72 -27.60
N GLY A 31 16.79 52.11 -26.89
CA GLY A 31 15.59 52.73 -26.35
C GLY A 31 14.88 51.72 -25.44
N PRO A 32 14.46 52.06 -24.21
CA PRO A 32 13.83 51.11 -23.32
C PRO A 32 12.32 51.04 -23.63
N PRO A 33 11.73 49.88 -23.97
CA PRO A 33 10.29 49.75 -23.97
C PRO A 33 9.85 48.99 -22.72
N HIS A 34 9.30 49.76 -21.80
CA HIS A 34 8.11 49.45 -21.00
C HIS A 34 7.78 47.97 -20.72
N GLY A 35 7.84 47.65 -19.41
CA GLY A 35 6.78 46.91 -18.72
C GLY A 35 6.54 45.49 -19.20
N ALA A 36 7.02 44.53 -18.42
CA ALA A 36 6.42 43.21 -18.37
C ALA A 36 4.91 43.39 -18.23
N ARG A 37 4.17 43.18 -19.33
CA ARG A 37 2.71 43.08 -19.27
C ARG A 37 2.44 41.87 -18.39
N SER A 38 2.02 42.13 -17.17
CA SER A 38 1.30 41.14 -16.40
C SER A 38 0.13 40.73 -17.28
N HIS A 39 0.21 39.55 -17.88
CA HIS A 39 -1.01 38.87 -18.26
C HIS A 39 -1.72 38.59 -16.95
N GLY A 40 -2.53 39.56 -16.51
CA GLY A 40 -3.50 39.36 -15.46
C GLY A 40 -4.31 38.16 -15.88
N THR A 41 -4.05 37.02 -15.26
CA THR A 41 -4.95 35.88 -15.31
C THR A 41 -6.28 36.43 -14.85
N ALA A 42 -7.21 36.62 -15.79
CA ALA A 42 -8.57 37.04 -15.47
C ALA A 42 -9.05 36.14 -14.34
N VAL A 43 -9.32 36.73 -13.18
CA VAL A 43 -9.80 36.01 -12.02
C VAL A 43 -11.19 35.51 -12.39
N ALA A 44 -11.27 34.24 -12.81
CA ALA A 44 -12.54 33.62 -13.10
C ALA A 44 -13.43 33.77 -11.87
N PRO A 45 -14.66 34.30 -12.02
CA PRO A 45 -15.51 34.57 -10.89
C PRO A 45 -15.80 33.28 -10.12
N ALA A 46 -15.93 33.36 -8.79
CA ALA A 46 -16.03 32.18 -7.92
C ALA A 46 -17.16 31.20 -8.28
N TRP A 47 -18.21 31.69 -8.95
CA TRP A 47 -19.35 30.91 -9.44
C TRP A 47 -19.11 30.21 -10.79
N ALA A 48 -18.05 30.55 -11.52
CA ALA A 48 -17.59 29.83 -12.71
C ALA A 48 -16.69 28.63 -12.36
N ARG A 49 -16.41 28.39 -11.06
CA ARG A 49 -15.72 27.19 -10.61
C ARG A 49 -16.65 25.99 -10.85
N PRO A 50 -16.27 25.00 -11.67
CA PRO A 50 -17.10 23.82 -11.88
C PRO A 50 -17.45 23.19 -10.54
N ALA A 51 -18.72 22.82 -10.37
CA ALA A 51 -19.19 22.14 -9.16
C ALA A 51 -18.28 20.94 -8.86
N PRO A 52 -17.93 20.69 -7.58
CA PRO A 52 -17.02 19.60 -7.23
C PRO A 52 -17.58 18.29 -7.79
N ARG A 53 -16.83 17.67 -8.71
CA ARG A 53 -17.18 16.37 -9.28
C ARG A 53 -17.37 15.39 -8.12
N ARG A 54 -18.56 14.82 -8.00
CA ARG A 54 -18.91 13.83 -6.97
C ARG A 54 -17.92 12.66 -7.07
N ASP A 55 -17.04 12.50 -6.07
CA ASP A 55 -16.07 11.40 -6.04
C ASP A 55 -16.82 10.08 -5.81
N ARG A 56 -17.20 9.43 -6.91
CA ARG A 56 -17.88 8.13 -6.91
C ARG A 56 -17.08 7.06 -6.16
N GLY A 57 -15.76 7.20 -6.09
CA GLY A 57 -14.92 6.28 -5.34
C GLY A 57 -15.07 6.49 -3.84
N LEU A 58 -15.20 7.73 -3.35
CA LEU A 58 -15.42 7.98 -1.92
C LEU A 58 -16.75 7.37 -1.47
N THR A 59 -17.82 7.54 -2.25
CA THR A 59 -19.12 6.93 -1.94
C THR A 59 -19.04 5.40 -1.90
N ALA A 60 -18.31 4.79 -2.84
CA ALA A 60 -18.11 3.35 -2.83
C ALA A 60 -17.31 2.88 -1.60
N THR A 61 -16.25 3.61 -1.22
CA THR A 61 -15.49 3.32 0.00
C THR A 61 -16.36 3.37 1.25
N VAL A 62 -17.26 4.36 1.37
CA VAL A 62 -18.19 4.45 2.52
C VAL A 62 -19.13 3.24 2.56
N VAL A 63 -19.71 2.85 1.42
CA VAL A 63 -20.59 1.67 1.35
C VAL A 63 -19.83 0.39 1.75
N MET A 64 -18.62 0.21 1.25
CA MET A 64 -17.78 -0.93 1.60
C MET A 64 -17.40 -0.97 3.09
N ILE A 65 -17.14 0.19 3.70
CA ILE A 65 -16.91 0.31 5.14
C ILE A 65 -18.15 -0.12 5.92
N VAL A 66 -19.32 0.42 5.58
CA VAL A 66 -20.58 0.10 6.28
C VAL A 66 -20.88 -1.40 6.18
N ALA A 67 -20.74 -1.99 5.00
CA ALA A 67 -20.93 -3.43 4.81
C ALA A 67 -19.93 -4.25 5.65
N SER A 68 -18.65 -3.88 5.63
CA SER A 68 -17.61 -4.59 6.39
C SER A 68 -17.80 -4.46 7.90
N SER A 69 -18.26 -3.30 8.38
CA SER A 69 -18.60 -3.08 9.79
C SER A 69 -19.79 -3.93 10.25
N ALA A 70 -20.81 -4.12 9.41
CA ALA A 70 -21.93 -4.99 9.73
C ALA A 70 -21.49 -6.45 9.89
N VAL A 71 -20.61 -6.93 9.00
CA VAL A 71 -20.02 -8.27 9.12
C VAL A 71 -19.13 -8.38 10.34
N LEU A 72 -18.31 -7.37 10.64
CA LEU A 72 -17.49 -7.34 11.86
C LEU A 72 -18.35 -7.38 13.13
N ALA A 73 -19.49 -6.68 13.16
CA ALA A 73 -20.41 -6.75 14.28
C ALA A 73 -20.98 -8.17 14.45
N TRP A 74 -21.36 -8.83 13.36
CA TRP A 74 -21.78 -10.23 13.40
C TRP A 74 -20.67 -11.17 13.90
N VAL A 75 -19.43 -11.01 13.41
CA VAL A 75 -18.27 -11.77 13.92
C VAL A 75 -18.05 -11.49 15.40
N GLY A 76 -18.15 -10.23 15.84
CA GLY A 76 -18.01 -9.86 17.25
C GLY A 76 -19.08 -10.51 18.14
N MET A 77 -20.34 -10.56 17.68
CA MET A 77 -21.41 -11.27 18.39
C MET A 77 -21.15 -12.78 18.45
N PHE A 78 -20.66 -13.38 17.37
CA PHE A 78 -20.24 -14.78 17.35
C PHE A 78 -19.11 -15.05 18.37
N LEU A 79 -18.09 -14.19 18.42
CA LEU A 79 -16.99 -14.34 19.38
C LEU A 79 -17.47 -14.16 20.83
N LEU A 80 -18.38 -13.22 21.06
CA LEU A 80 -18.98 -12.98 22.38
C LEU A 80 -19.75 -14.21 22.86
N ASP A 81 -20.54 -14.84 21.98
CA ASP A 81 -21.28 -16.06 22.27
C ASP A 81 -20.35 -17.24 22.55
N ARG A 82 -19.29 -17.41 21.74
CA ARG A 82 -18.35 -18.54 21.87
C ARG A 82 -17.40 -18.43 23.06
N LEU A 83 -16.95 -17.24 23.41
CA LEU A 83 -15.95 -17.02 24.46
C LEU A 83 -16.58 -16.60 25.80
N GLY A 84 -17.78 -16.03 25.77
CA GLY A 84 -18.38 -15.33 26.90
C GLY A 84 -17.81 -13.91 27.11
N PRO A 85 -18.54 -13.02 27.79
CA PRO A 85 -18.14 -11.61 27.91
C PRO A 85 -16.76 -11.36 28.54
N PRO A 86 -16.36 -12.02 29.65
CA PRO A 86 -15.06 -11.74 30.27
C PRO A 86 -13.88 -12.12 29.37
N ALA A 87 -13.90 -13.31 28.77
CA ALA A 87 -12.82 -13.77 27.90
C ALA A 87 -12.74 -12.94 26.63
N PHE A 88 -13.88 -12.59 26.03
CA PHE A 88 -13.94 -11.70 24.86
C PHE A 88 -13.29 -10.33 25.15
N ILE A 89 -13.59 -9.71 26.30
CA ILE A 89 -13.01 -8.41 26.68
C ILE A 89 -11.51 -8.53 26.96
N ILE A 90 -11.09 -9.50 27.77
CA ILE A 90 -9.67 -9.67 28.14
C ILE A 90 -8.83 -9.97 26.90
N CYS A 91 -9.26 -10.92 26.07
CA CYS A 91 -8.53 -11.31 24.87
C CYS A 91 -8.56 -10.21 23.80
N GLY A 92 -9.67 -9.45 23.71
CA GLY A 92 -9.77 -8.23 22.91
C GLY A 92 -8.71 -7.20 23.27
N ILE A 93 -8.54 -6.92 24.57
CA ILE A 93 -7.50 -6.00 25.06
C ILE A 93 -6.10 -6.53 24.75
N LEU A 94 -5.83 -7.81 24.99
CA LEU A 94 -4.53 -8.41 24.68
C LEU A 94 -4.20 -8.34 23.18
N ALA A 95 -5.20 -8.56 22.31
CA ALA A 95 -5.02 -8.49 20.85
C ALA A 95 -4.67 -7.08 20.33
N LEU A 96 -4.91 -6.02 21.12
CA LEU A 96 -4.47 -4.66 20.76
C LEU A 96 -2.95 -4.51 20.74
N VAL A 97 -2.20 -5.33 21.51
CA VAL A 97 -0.73 -5.28 21.55
C VAL A 97 -0.11 -5.68 20.19
N PRO A 98 -0.35 -6.89 19.64
CA PRO A 98 0.14 -7.24 18.31
C PRO A 98 -0.41 -6.31 17.22
N LEU A 99 -1.67 -5.87 17.34
CA LEU A 99 -2.23 -4.90 16.40
C LEU A 99 -1.43 -3.59 16.40
N GLY A 100 -1.08 -3.07 17.58
CA GLY A 100 -0.24 -1.89 17.72
C GLY A 100 1.12 -2.06 17.03
N ILE A 101 1.76 -3.22 17.20
CA ILE A 101 3.02 -3.55 16.52
C ILE A 101 2.84 -3.53 14.99
N CYS A 102 1.77 -4.14 14.47
CA CYS A 102 1.45 -4.12 13.05
C CYS A 102 1.19 -2.69 12.52
N VAL A 103 0.41 -1.89 13.25
CA VAL A 103 0.11 -0.50 12.87
C VAL A 103 1.38 0.35 12.84
N LEU A 104 2.31 0.15 13.79
CA LEU A 104 3.61 0.82 13.76
C LEU A 104 4.45 0.41 12.55
N GLY A 105 4.41 -0.87 12.18
CA GLY A 105 5.05 -1.38 10.96
C GLY A 105 4.46 -0.74 9.70
N ILE A 106 3.13 -0.73 9.57
CA ILE A 106 2.41 -0.10 8.46
C ILE A 106 2.77 1.38 8.36
N TRP A 107 2.71 2.11 9.48
CA TRP A 107 3.09 3.52 9.53
C TRP A 107 4.54 3.76 9.11
N TRP A 108 5.46 2.87 9.48
CA TRP A 108 6.86 2.98 9.07
C TRP A 108 7.03 2.85 7.55
N VAL A 109 6.29 1.92 6.92
CA VAL A 109 6.28 1.72 5.46
C VAL A 109 5.63 2.93 4.76
N ASP A 110 4.42 3.29 5.19
CA ASP A 110 3.53 4.31 4.61
C ASP A 110 3.99 5.77 4.84
N ARG A 111 5.06 5.98 5.62
CA ARG A 111 5.56 7.33 5.99
C ARG A 111 5.87 8.25 4.79
N TRP A 112 6.18 7.69 3.62
CA TRP A 112 6.64 8.48 2.46
C TRP A 112 5.49 9.18 1.74
N GLU A 113 4.38 8.46 1.55
CA GLU A 113 3.18 8.92 0.86
C GLU A 113 1.98 8.31 1.57
N PRO A 114 1.45 8.98 2.61
CA PRO A 114 0.43 8.37 3.45
C PRO A 114 -0.87 8.09 2.70
N GLU A 115 -1.33 6.85 2.80
CA GLU A 115 -2.58 6.43 2.17
C GLU A 115 -3.84 7.06 2.80
N PRO A 116 -4.95 7.19 2.03
CA PRO A 116 -6.20 7.70 2.57
C PRO A 116 -6.70 6.84 3.74
N ARG A 117 -6.89 7.47 4.91
CA ARG A 117 -7.31 6.78 6.14
C ARG A 117 -8.58 5.94 5.98
N SER A 118 -9.56 6.42 5.21
CA SER A 118 -10.78 5.67 4.94
C SER A 118 -10.52 4.34 4.23
N THR A 119 -9.50 4.30 3.37
CA THR A 119 -9.11 3.09 2.65
C THR A 119 -8.39 2.11 3.56
N LEU A 120 -7.52 2.59 4.45
CA LEU A 120 -6.89 1.77 5.50
C LEU A 120 -7.94 1.21 6.48
N VAL A 121 -8.93 2.02 6.88
CA VAL A 121 -10.05 1.58 7.71
C VAL A 121 -10.86 0.51 7.01
N PHE A 122 -11.20 0.68 5.72
CA PHE A 122 -11.84 -0.38 4.94
C PHE A 122 -11.02 -1.66 4.95
N CYS A 123 -9.72 -1.59 4.65
CA CYS A 123 -8.84 -2.77 4.61
C CYS A 123 -8.84 -3.49 5.95
N PHE A 124 -8.67 -2.75 7.05
CA PHE A 124 -8.71 -3.30 8.39
C PHE A 124 -10.06 -3.98 8.70
N LEU A 125 -11.19 -3.32 8.41
CA LEU A 125 -12.53 -3.89 8.65
C LEU A 125 -12.82 -5.12 7.78
N TRP A 126 -12.34 -5.12 6.53
CA TRP A 126 -12.42 -6.28 5.65
C TRP A 126 -11.67 -7.47 6.24
N GLY A 127 -10.45 -7.25 6.73
CA GLY A 127 -9.67 -8.28 7.40
C GLY A 127 -10.33 -8.80 8.67
N ALA A 128 -10.66 -7.88 9.58
CA ALA A 128 -11.18 -8.20 10.91
C ALA A 128 -12.58 -8.83 10.90
N GLY A 129 -13.42 -8.42 9.95
CA GLY A 129 -14.80 -8.87 9.82
C GLY A 129 -14.98 -9.85 8.68
N VAL A 130 -14.93 -9.35 7.44
CA VAL A 130 -15.32 -10.12 6.24
C VAL A 130 -14.43 -11.35 6.03
N SER A 131 -13.11 -11.20 6.15
CA SER A 131 -12.17 -12.29 5.90
C SER A 131 -12.29 -13.40 6.94
N VAL A 132 -12.41 -13.03 8.22
CA VAL A 132 -12.69 -13.98 9.30
C VAL A 132 -14.06 -14.62 9.13
N GLY A 133 -15.09 -13.84 8.77
CA GLY A 133 -16.43 -14.36 8.53
C GLY A 133 -16.46 -15.39 7.40
N ILE A 134 -15.74 -15.14 6.30
CA ILE A 134 -15.56 -16.12 5.22
C ILE A 134 -14.86 -17.37 5.76
N ALA A 135 -13.77 -17.24 6.53
CA ALA A 135 -13.06 -18.38 7.09
C ALA A 135 -13.93 -19.22 8.04
N LEU A 136 -14.73 -18.58 8.90
CA LEU A 136 -15.67 -19.26 9.82
C LEU A 136 -16.78 -20.00 9.07
N LEU A 137 -17.29 -19.43 7.98
CA LEU A 137 -18.39 -20.02 7.22
C LEU A 137 -17.92 -21.10 6.24
N VAL A 138 -16.81 -20.87 5.54
CA VAL A 138 -16.33 -21.75 4.45
C VAL A 138 -15.38 -22.83 4.98
N GLY A 139 -14.58 -22.53 6.01
CA GLY A 139 -13.55 -23.42 6.53
C GLY A 139 -14.04 -24.83 6.84
N PRO A 140 -15.12 -25.02 7.64
CA PRO A 140 -15.62 -26.34 7.97
C PRO A 140 -15.99 -27.19 6.75
N TYR A 141 -16.68 -26.62 5.76
CA TYR A 141 -17.05 -27.33 4.53
C TYR A 141 -15.83 -27.69 3.68
N PHE A 142 -14.83 -26.81 3.64
CA PHE A 142 -13.59 -27.08 2.92
C PHE A 142 -12.80 -28.23 3.57
N THR A 143 -12.74 -28.28 4.91
CA THR A 143 -12.12 -29.41 5.63
C THR A 143 -12.84 -30.73 5.34
N LEU A 144 -14.17 -30.74 5.30
CA LEU A 144 -14.94 -31.94 4.93
C LEU A 144 -14.62 -32.40 3.51
N ALA A 145 -14.57 -31.48 2.54
CA ALA A 145 -14.17 -31.81 1.17
C ALA A 145 -12.74 -32.37 1.10
N LEU A 146 -11.80 -31.81 1.88
CA LEU A 146 -10.42 -32.35 1.95
C LEU A 146 -10.38 -33.77 2.50
N LEU A 147 -11.21 -34.10 3.50
CA LEU A 147 -11.29 -35.45 4.07
C LEU A 147 -11.87 -36.46 3.08
N GLU A 148 -12.74 -36.06 2.16
CA GLU A 148 -13.19 -36.94 1.08
C GLU A 148 -12.04 -37.28 0.10
N LEU A 149 -11.16 -36.31 -0.17
CA LEU A 149 -9.99 -36.51 -1.04
C LEU A 149 -8.86 -37.26 -0.34
N VAL A 150 -8.70 -37.08 0.97
CA VAL A 150 -7.66 -37.70 1.79
C VAL A 150 -8.28 -38.32 3.05
N PRO A 151 -8.98 -39.48 2.93
CA PRO A 151 -9.73 -40.07 4.05
C PRO A 151 -8.87 -40.50 5.23
N SER A 152 -7.58 -40.78 5.00
CA SER A 152 -6.62 -41.12 6.04
C SER A 152 -5.97 -39.90 6.71
N GLY A 153 -6.29 -38.68 6.28
CA GLY A 153 -5.74 -37.45 6.84
C GLY A 153 -6.42 -37.08 8.16
N SER A 154 -5.67 -36.49 9.10
CA SER A 154 -6.28 -35.94 10.30
C SER A 154 -6.97 -34.61 9.98
N ALA A 155 -8.24 -34.48 10.39
CA ALA A 155 -9.01 -33.25 10.20
C ALA A 155 -8.28 -32.01 10.75
N ASP A 156 -7.62 -32.14 11.90
CA ASP A 156 -6.90 -31.04 12.54
C ASP A 156 -5.68 -30.58 11.72
N LEU A 157 -4.83 -31.51 11.25
CA LEU A 157 -3.67 -31.13 10.41
C LEU A 157 -4.11 -30.59 9.04
N LEU A 158 -5.12 -31.20 8.40
CA LEU A 158 -5.65 -30.70 7.12
C LEU A 158 -6.27 -29.32 7.29
N GLY A 159 -7.02 -29.12 8.37
CA GLY A 159 -7.59 -27.85 8.79
C GLY A 159 -6.51 -26.78 8.97
N MET A 160 -5.53 -27.07 9.83
CA MET A 160 -4.47 -26.15 10.21
C MET A 160 -3.50 -25.84 9.05
N VAL A 161 -3.06 -26.84 8.29
CA VAL A 161 -1.98 -26.71 7.31
C VAL A 161 -2.47 -26.39 5.91
N ILE A 162 -3.67 -26.79 5.52
CA ILE A 162 -4.18 -26.59 4.16
C ILE A 162 -5.38 -25.66 4.16
N GLN A 163 -6.45 -26.02 4.87
CA GLN A 163 -7.71 -25.27 4.81
C GLN A 163 -7.55 -23.83 5.27
N ALA A 164 -6.98 -23.61 6.46
CA ALA A 164 -6.81 -22.28 7.03
C ALA A 164 -5.97 -21.39 6.08
N PRO A 165 -4.74 -21.77 5.66
CA PRO A 165 -3.96 -20.99 4.71
C PRO A 165 -4.69 -20.66 3.41
N VAL A 166 -5.34 -21.65 2.79
CA VAL A 166 -6.02 -21.46 1.50
C VAL A 166 -7.21 -20.50 1.64
N VAL A 167 -8.13 -20.80 2.56
CA VAL A 167 -9.37 -20.02 2.72
C VAL A 167 -9.06 -18.60 3.19
N GLU A 168 -8.16 -18.47 4.16
CA GLU A 168 -7.88 -17.17 4.75
C GLU A 168 -7.11 -16.24 3.81
N GLU A 169 -6.08 -16.72 3.10
CA GLU A 169 -5.33 -15.86 2.18
C GLU A 169 -6.17 -15.46 0.95
N ILE A 170 -7.08 -16.34 0.49
CA ILE A 170 -8.07 -15.97 -0.53
C ILE A 170 -8.99 -14.87 0.01
N ALA A 171 -9.57 -15.06 1.20
CA ALA A 171 -10.52 -14.12 1.79
C ALA A 171 -9.89 -12.75 2.05
N LYS A 172 -8.67 -12.71 2.59
CA LYS A 172 -7.88 -11.47 2.76
C LYS A 172 -7.57 -10.83 1.40
N GLY A 173 -7.09 -11.63 0.44
CA GLY A 173 -6.75 -11.18 -0.90
C GLY A 173 -7.93 -10.53 -1.62
N MET A 174 -9.15 -11.07 -1.47
CA MET A 174 -10.37 -10.52 -2.06
C MET A 174 -10.63 -9.07 -1.65
N GLY A 175 -10.26 -8.66 -0.44
CA GLY A 175 -10.42 -7.27 0.01
C GLY A 175 -9.52 -6.31 -0.74
N ILE A 176 -8.27 -6.72 -0.98
CA ILE A 176 -7.30 -5.93 -1.75
C ILE A 176 -7.74 -5.87 -3.21
N LEU A 177 -8.20 -7.00 -3.76
CA LEU A 177 -8.70 -7.09 -5.13
C LEU A 177 -9.93 -6.19 -5.33
N LEU A 178 -10.90 -6.25 -4.42
CA LEU A 178 -12.09 -5.40 -4.44
C LEU A 178 -11.69 -3.92 -4.39
N LEU A 179 -10.79 -3.55 -3.49
CA LEU A 179 -10.29 -2.18 -3.40
C LEU A 179 -9.64 -1.72 -4.70
N LEU A 180 -8.81 -2.57 -5.32
CA LEU A 180 -8.18 -2.26 -6.60
C LEU A 180 -9.21 -2.05 -7.71
N LEU A 181 -10.25 -2.88 -7.77
CA LEU A 181 -11.29 -2.77 -8.78
C LEU A 181 -12.14 -1.50 -8.62
N VAL A 182 -12.41 -1.08 -7.37
CA VAL A 182 -13.25 0.09 -7.06
C VAL A 182 -12.46 1.40 -7.01
N ARG A 183 -11.21 1.36 -6.54
CA ARG A 183 -10.35 2.53 -6.25
C ARG A 183 -8.96 2.39 -6.88
N ARG A 184 -8.87 1.91 -8.12
CA ARG A 184 -7.61 1.72 -8.85
C ARG A 184 -6.66 2.92 -8.80
N ARG A 185 -7.19 4.15 -8.84
CA ARG A 185 -6.41 5.40 -8.83
C ARG A 185 -5.66 5.69 -7.52
N ILE A 186 -5.97 4.98 -6.45
CA ILE A 186 -5.19 5.06 -5.21
C ILE A 186 -3.91 4.21 -5.33
N PHE A 187 -3.90 3.16 -6.16
CA PHE A 187 -2.72 2.32 -6.33
C PHE A 187 -1.72 2.98 -7.29
N ASP A 188 -0.77 3.70 -6.72
CA ASP A 188 0.33 4.36 -7.40
C ASP A 188 1.52 3.41 -7.61
N GLY A 189 1.71 2.44 -6.70
CA GLY A 189 2.85 1.52 -6.71
C GLY A 189 2.69 0.19 -5.98
N PRO A 190 3.78 -0.62 -5.96
CA PRO A 190 3.84 -1.88 -5.21
C PRO A 190 3.79 -1.67 -3.69
N VAL A 191 4.33 -0.57 -3.17
CA VAL A 191 4.35 -0.30 -1.72
C VAL A 191 2.93 -0.07 -1.20
N ASP A 192 2.09 0.66 -1.93
CA ASP A 192 0.68 0.87 -1.58
C ASP A 192 -0.07 -0.46 -1.48
N GLY A 193 0.17 -1.36 -2.43
CA GLY A 193 -0.36 -2.72 -2.42
C GLY A 193 0.05 -3.49 -1.15
N ILE A 194 1.30 -3.37 -0.72
CA ILE A 194 1.80 -3.95 0.54
C ILE A 194 1.11 -3.28 1.75
N VAL A 195 0.93 -1.96 1.75
CA VAL A 195 0.28 -1.22 2.84
C VAL A 195 -1.19 -1.65 3.00
N PHE A 196 -1.95 -1.76 1.91
CA PHE A 196 -3.33 -2.25 1.96
C PHE A 196 -3.41 -3.71 2.40
N ALA A 197 -2.53 -4.58 1.87
CA ALA A 197 -2.44 -5.96 2.30
C ALA A 197 -2.12 -6.09 3.79
N ALA A 198 -1.17 -5.29 4.29
CA ALA A 198 -0.80 -5.26 5.69
C ALA A 198 -1.97 -4.80 6.57
N ALA A 199 -2.75 -3.81 6.14
CA ALA A 199 -3.95 -3.37 6.85
C ALA A 199 -5.03 -4.47 6.90
N VAL A 200 -5.28 -5.17 5.80
CA VAL A 200 -6.19 -6.34 5.77
C VAL A 200 -5.68 -7.44 6.71
N ALA A 201 -4.42 -7.82 6.58
CA ALA A 201 -3.81 -8.86 7.40
C ALA A 201 -3.79 -8.50 8.90
N ALA A 202 -3.53 -7.24 9.25
CA ALA A 202 -3.57 -6.77 10.63
C ALA A 202 -4.99 -6.84 11.22
N GLY A 203 -6.02 -6.51 10.43
CA GLY A 203 -7.41 -6.69 10.83
C GLY A 203 -7.75 -8.16 11.08
N PHE A 204 -7.37 -9.04 10.14
CA PHE A 204 -7.59 -10.48 10.30
C PHE A 204 -6.89 -11.02 11.55
N ALA A 205 -5.59 -10.73 11.70
CA ALA A 205 -4.79 -11.17 12.83
C ALA A 205 -5.31 -10.64 14.17
N PHE A 206 -5.91 -9.44 14.20
CA PHE A 206 -6.53 -8.91 15.41
C PHE A 206 -7.68 -9.81 15.88
N THR A 207 -8.67 -10.06 15.03
CA THR A 207 -9.82 -10.91 15.37
C THR A 207 -9.40 -12.36 15.63
N GLU A 208 -8.47 -12.88 14.84
CA GLU A 208 -7.96 -14.24 15.00
C GLU A 208 -7.22 -14.40 16.34
N ASN A 209 -6.39 -13.43 16.75
CA ASN A 209 -5.73 -13.49 18.05
C ASN A 209 -6.72 -13.48 19.22
N ILE A 210 -7.87 -12.81 19.10
CA ILE A 210 -8.94 -12.89 20.13
C ILE A 210 -9.42 -14.34 20.28
N LEU A 211 -9.64 -15.04 19.17
CA LEU A 211 -10.03 -16.46 19.18
C LEU A 211 -8.95 -17.32 19.83
N TYR A 212 -7.68 -17.22 19.41
CA TYR A 212 -6.61 -18.04 19.97
C TYR A 212 -6.36 -17.77 21.45
N PHE A 213 -6.35 -16.50 21.87
CA PHE A 213 -6.20 -16.13 23.28
C PHE A 213 -7.40 -16.62 24.10
N GLY A 214 -8.62 -16.50 23.55
CA GLY A 214 -9.84 -16.99 24.17
C GLY A 214 -9.82 -18.51 24.36
N SER A 215 -9.47 -19.26 23.32
CA SER A 215 -9.32 -20.72 23.39
C SER A 215 -8.25 -21.13 24.41
N ALA A 216 -7.10 -20.46 24.44
CA ALA A 216 -6.05 -20.74 25.42
C ALA A 216 -6.50 -20.43 26.87
N LEU A 217 -7.26 -19.36 27.08
CA LEU A 217 -7.78 -18.98 28.39
C LEU A 217 -8.87 -19.95 28.89
N LEU A 218 -9.70 -20.48 27.99
CA LEU A 218 -10.85 -21.34 28.32
C LEU A 218 -10.50 -22.85 28.37
N THR A 219 -9.27 -23.23 28.03
CA THR A 219 -8.84 -24.63 28.05
C THR A 219 -8.89 -25.21 29.48
N ALA A 220 -9.63 -26.31 29.66
CA ALA A 220 -9.82 -26.94 30.97
C ALA A 220 -8.51 -27.57 31.49
N GLY A 221 -8.22 -27.43 32.80
CA GLY A 221 -7.07 -28.10 33.44
C GLY A 221 -6.17 -27.25 34.34
N GLY A 222 -6.52 -25.99 34.66
CA GLY A 222 -5.86 -25.21 35.71
C GLY A 222 -4.57 -24.46 35.31
N ALA A 223 -4.05 -24.64 34.10
CA ALA A 223 -2.89 -23.89 33.55
C ALA A 223 -3.29 -22.72 32.63
N THR A 224 -4.50 -22.19 32.77
CA THR A 224 -5.14 -21.23 31.83
C THR A 224 -4.32 -19.95 31.60
N VAL A 225 -3.71 -19.40 32.65
CA VAL A 225 -2.88 -18.18 32.55
C VAL A 225 -1.55 -18.47 31.85
N TYR A 226 -0.93 -19.64 32.10
CA TYR A 226 0.34 -20.02 31.46
C TYR A 226 0.15 -20.27 29.96
N GLN A 227 -0.92 -20.99 29.59
CA GLN A 227 -1.24 -21.26 28.18
C GLN A 227 -1.59 -19.98 27.42
N LEU A 228 -2.38 -19.08 28.04
CA LEU A 228 -2.63 -17.76 27.49
C LEU A 228 -1.33 -16.96 27.31
N GLY A 229 -0.47 -16.91 28.33
CA GLY A 229 0.80 -16.19 28.27
C GLY A 229 1.73 -16.75 27.18
N PHE A 230 1.85 -18.06 27.07
CA PHE A 230 2.63 -18.72 26.02
C PHE A 230 2.08 -18.39 24.63
N THR A 231 0.76 -18.54 24.43
CA THR A 231 0.09 -18.23 23.16
C THR A 231 0.26 -16.75 22.78
N PHE A 232 0.16 -15.86 23.76
CA PHE A 232 0.38 -14.42 23.59
C PHE A 232 1.82 -14.12 23.18
N ILE A 233 2.83 -14.76 23.77
CA ILE A 233 4.23 -14.55 23.38
C ILE A 233 4.46 -15.03 21.95
N LEU A 234 4.06 -16.27 21.63
CA LEU A 234 4.30 -16.84 20.31
C LEU A 234 3.60 -16.05 19.22
N ARG A 235 2.28 -15.85 19.37
CA ARG A 235 1.45 -15.22 18.33
C ARG A 235 1.55 -13.69 18.34
N GLY A 236 1.53 -13.11 19.55
CA GLY A 236 1.43 -11.67 19.74
C GLY A 236 2.77 -10.93 19.65
N LEU A 237 3.87 -11.54 20.10
CA LEU A 237 5.18 -10.88 20.17
C LEU A 237 6.19 -11.42 19.15
N LEU A 238 6.28 -12.74 19.00
CA LEU A 238 7.25 -13.34 18.08
C LEU A 238 6.77 -13.33 16.63
N SER A 239 5.47 -13.45 16.38
CA SER A 239 4.91 -13.51 15.02
C SER A 239 3.85 -12.45 14.66
N PRO A 240 3.91 -11.19 15.15
CA PRO A 240 2.85 -10.21 14.87
C PRO A 240 2.72 -9.93 13.37
N PHE A 241 3.81 -10.05 12.61
CA PHE A 241 3.84 -9.78 11.18
C PHE A 241 3.64 -11.00 10.27
N ALA A 242 3.36 -12.20 10.80
CA ALA A 242 3.24 -13.41 9.97
C ALA A 242 2.16 -13.26 8.88
N HIS A 243 0.92 -12.94 9.26
CA HIS A 243 -0.14 -12.68 8.27
C HIS A 243 0.20 -11.52 7.34
N VAL A 244 0.82 -10.46 7.87
CA VAL A 244 1.23 -9.30 7.07
C VAL A 244 2.20 -9.72 5.98
N LEU A 245 3.18 -10.58 6.30
CA LEU A 245 4.17 -11.07 5.35
C LEU A 245 3.52 -11.88 4.22
N PHE A 246 2.61 -12.79 4.54
CA PHE A 246 1.97 -13.65 3.54
C PHE A 246 1.05 -12.83 2.62
N THR A 247 0.11 -12.09 3.21
CA THR A 247 -0.86 -11.31 2.44
C THR A 247 -0.17 -10.18 1.64
N ALA A 248 0.99 -9.69 2.08
CA ALA A 248 1.79 -8.71 1.33
C ALA A 248 2.26 -9.24 -0.04
N CYS A 249 2.40 -10.55 -0.24
CA CYS A 249 2.68 -11.11 -1.57
C CYS A 249 1.55 -10.79 -2.56
N THR A 250 0.29 -11.00 -2.15
CA THR A 250 -0.91 -10.62 -2.91
C THR A 250 -0.96 -9.12 -3.15
N GLY A 251 -0.71 -8.32 -2.11
CA GLY A 251 -0.65 -6.86 -2.19
C GLY A 251 0.37 -6.34 -3.20
N LEU A 252 1.61 -6.85 -3.11
CA LEU A 252 2.72 -6.51 -4.00
C LEU A 252 2.37 -6.80 -5.46
N ALA A 253 1.86 -8.00 -5.75
CA ALA A 253 1.52 -8.39 -7.12
C ALA A 253 0.39 -7.51 -7.70
N LEU A 254 -0.66 -7.24 -6.91
CA LEU A 254 -1.75 -6.35 -7.31
C LEU A 254 -1.29 -4.90 -7.51
N GLY A 255 -0.42 -4.38 -6.63
CA GLY A 255 0.16 -3.04 -6.76
C GLY A 255 1.01 -2.90 -8.03
N LEU A 256 1.78 -3.93 -8.39
CA LEU A 256 2.49 -3.98 -9.67
C LEU A 256 1.54 -4.01 -10.87
N ALA A 257 0.45 -4.77 -10.81
CA ALA A 257 -0.55 -4.82 -11.87
C ALA A 257 -1.29 -3.50 -12.04
N ALA A 258 -1.56 -2.78 -10.94
CA ALA A 258 -2.20 -1.47 -10.96
C ALA A 258 -1.44 -0.44 -11.80
N ARG A 259 -0.11 -0.57 -11.90
CA ARG A 259 0.77 0.28 -12.72
C ARG A 259 0.59 0.15 -14.23
N ARG A 260 0.02 -0.95 -14.70
CA ARG A 260 -0.22 -1.19 -16.12
C ARG A 260 -1.51 -0.52 -16.59
N ALA A 261 -1.65 -0.28 -17.88
CA ALA A 261 -2.92 0.12 -18.47
C ALA A 261 -3.87 -1.09 -18.55
N GLY A 262 -5.17 -0.88 -18.29
CA GLY A 262 -6.21 -1.90 -18.40
C GLY A 262 -6.20 -2.97 -17.28
N ASN A 263 -7.19 -3.88 -17.34
CA ASN A 263 -7.46 -4.86 -16.27
C ASN A 263 -6.89 -6.26 -16.52
N ALA A 264 -6.30 -6.52 -17.69
CA ALA A 264 -5.87 -7.86 -18.11
C ALA A 264 -4.87 -8.53 -17.14
N TRP A 265 -4.03 -7.74 -16.47
CA TRP A 265 -3.03 -8.24 -15.54
C TRP A 265 -3.51 -8.37 -14.09
N ILE A 266 -4.73 -7.94 -13.75
CA ILE A 266 -5.23 -7.99 -12.37
C ILE A 266 -5.42 -9.44 -11.90
N ALA A 267 -6.15 -10.25 -12.66
CA ALA A 267 -6.42 -11.64 -12.27
C ALA A 267 -5.15 -12.50 -12.23
N PRO A 268 -4.25 -12.45 -13.23
CA PRO A 268 -2.97 -13.14 -13.14
C PRO A 268 -2.13 -12.69 -11.93
N ALA A 269 -2.08 -11.38 -11.66
CA ALA A 269 -1.34 -10.87 -10.51
C ALA A 269 -1.94 -11.30 -9.17
N PHE A 270 -3.27 -11.37 -9.08
CA PHE A 270 -3.94 -11.91 -7.90
C PHE A 270 -3.47 -13.34 -7.61
N VAL A 271 -3.49 -14.22 -8.61
CA VAL A 271 -3.05 -15.61 -8.48
C VAL A 271 -1.55 -15.69 -8.17
N LEU A 272 -0.72 -14.94 -8.89
CA LEU A 272 0.74 -14.94 -8.69
C LEU A 272 1.17 -14.46 -7.31
N GLY A 273 0.41 -13.55 -6.69
CA GLY A 273 0.65 -13.11 -5.32
C GLY A 273 0.04 -14.05 -4.28
N LEU A 274 -1.10 -14.66 -4.60
CA LEU A 274 -1.83 -15.57 -3.70
C LEU A 274 -1.10 -16.89 -3.48
N VAL A 275 -0.48 -17.47 -4.52
CA VAL A 275 0.27 -18.73 -4.39
C VAL A 275 1.36 -18.65 -3.32
N PRO A 276 2.32 -17.70 -3.36
CA PRO A 276 3.33 -17.59 -2.31
C PRO A 276 2.75 -17.17 -0.96
N ALA A 277 1.63 -16.43 -0.92
CA ALA A 277 0.93 -16.13 0.33
C ALA A 277 0.43 -17.41 1.02
N ILE A 278 -0.29 -18.25 0.27
CA ILE A 278 -0.80 -19.54 0.75
C ILE A 278 0.37 -20.42 1.17
N LEU A 279 1.36 -20.63 0.31
CA LEU A 279 2.49 -21.52 0.61
C LEU A 279 3.30 -21.08 1.84
N GLY A 280 3.54 -19.77 1.98
CA GLY A 280 4.20 -19.22 3.16
C GLY A 280 3.40 -19.44 4.43
N HIS A 281 2.08 -19.30 4.35
CA HIS A 281 1.19 -19.54 5.48
C HIS A 281 1.08 -21.05 5.82
N MET A 282 0.99 -21.94 4.82
CA MET A 282 1.07 -23.39 5.02
C MET A 282 2.37 -23.79 5.71
N LEU A 283 3.50 -23.21 5.28
CA LEU A 283 4.81 -23.44 5.86
C LEU A 283 4.89 -22.94 7.32
N TRP A 284 4.24 -21.82 7.63
CA TRP A 284 4.16 -21.30 9.00
C TRP A 284 3.35 -22.21 9.93
N ASN A 285 2.19 -22.67 9.46
CA ASN A 285 1.30 -23.51 10.26
C ASN A 285 1.84 -24.94 10.43
N GLY A 286 2.38 -25.52 9.34
CA GLY A 286 2.86 -26.90 9.33
C GLY A 286 4.34 -27.07 9.67
N GLY A 287 5.18 -26.06 9.42
CA GLY A 287 6.64 -26.14 9.52
C GLY A 287 7.15 -26.64 10.89
N PRO A 288 6.70 -26.06 12.02
CA PRO A 288 7.10 -26.53 13.34
C PRO A 288 6.83 -28.03 13.56
N ALA A 289 5.64 -28.52 13.18
CA ALA A 289 5.23 -29.90 13.43
C ALA A 289 5.77 -30.90 12.40
N LEU A 290 5.86 -30.50 11.13
CA LEU A 290 6.14 -31.41 10.01
C LEU A 290 7.60 -31.42 9.57
N LEU A 291 8.34 -30.33 9.79
CA LEU A 291 9.70 -30.16 9.25
C LEU A 291 10.79 -30.06 10.32
N PHE A 292 10.50 -29.48 11.48
CA PHE A 292 11.53 -29.17 12.50
C PHE A 292 11.32 -29.88 13.84
N GLY A 293 10.10 -30.25 14.20
CA GLY A 293 9.76 -30.84 15.51
C GLY A 293 9.82 -29.85 16.68
N ASP A 294 10.26 -28.62 16.46
CA ASP A 294 10.37 -27.55 17.46
C ASP A 294 10.07 -26.19 16.86
N PHE A 295 9.24 -25.40 17.56
CA PHE A 295 8.84 -24.07 17.10
C PHE A 295 10.01 -23.08 17.08
N PHE A 296 10.89 -23.08 18.08
CA PHE A 296 11.97 -22.11 18.18
C PHE A 296 13.06 -22.36 17.14
N VAL A 297 13.38 -23.62 16.86
CA VAL A 297 14.28 -24.00 15.76
C VAL A 297 13.71 -23.51 14.43
N PHE A 298 12.45 -23.81 14.12
CA PHE A 298 11.77 -23.30 12.92
C PHE A 298 11.78 -21.76 12.86
N TYR A 299 11.46 -21.11 13.98
CA TYR A 299 11.36 -19.66 14.08
C TYR A 299 12.70 -18.98 13.79
N PHE A 300 13.77 -19.38 14.46
CA PHE A 300 15.07 -18.72 14.31
C PHE A 300 15.79 -19.10 13.00
N LEU A 301 15.68 -20.34 12.54
CA LEU A 301 16.38 -20.79 11.33
C LEU A 301 15.66 -20.41 10.04
N LEU A 302 14.32 -20.32 10.05
CA LEU A 302 13.55 -20.05 8.85
C LEU A 302 12.80 -18.73 8.94
N GLN A 303 11.95 -18.53 9.96
CA GLN A 303 11.09 -17.36 10.00
C GLN A 303 11.86 -16.04 10.09
N VAL A 304 12.84 -15.94 10.99
CA VAL A 304 13.62 -14.71 11.18
C VAL A 304 14.36 -14.32 9.88
N PRO A 305 15.08 -15.23 9.19
CA PRO A 305 15.65 -14.92 7.88
C PRO A 305 14.63 -14.48 6.82
N PHE A 306 13.47 -15.14 6.73
CA PHE A 306 12.40 -14.74 5.81
C PHE A 306 11.88 -13.33 6.14
N PHE A 307 11.72 -13.00 7.42
CA PHE A 307 11.30 -11.67 7.85
C PHE A 307 12.35 -10.60 7.52
N VAL A 308 13.64 -10.89 7.75
CA VAL A 308 14.75 -10.00 7.38
C VAL A 308 14.77 -9.75 5.87
N LEU A 309 14.58 -10.80 5.06
CA LEU A 309 14.50 -10.68 3.60
C LEU A 309 13.33 -9.79 3.18
N ALA A 310 12.16 -9.97 3.79
CA ALA A 310 10.97 -9.17 3.49
C ALA A 310 11.14 -7.69 3.85
N VAL A 311 11.65 -7.39 5.06
CA VAL A 311 11.95 -6.02 5.49
C VAL A 311 12.97 -5.37 4.57
N THR A 312 14.01 -6.12 4.17
CA THR A 312 15.02 -5.67 3.22
C THR A 312 14.41 -5.40 1.83
N GLY A 313 13.52 -6.28 1.35
CA GLY A 313 12.77 -6.09 0.11
C GLY A 313 11.91 -4.82 0.13
N VAL A 314 11.15 -4.59 1.20
CA VAL A 314 10.37 -3.35 1.40
C VAL A 314 11.28 -2.13 1.42
N TRP A 315 12.43 -2.21 2.09
CA TRP A 315 13.41 -1.12 2.11
C TRP A 315 13.94 -0.80 0.70
N PHE A 316 14.27 -1.80 -0.11
CA PHE A 316 14.68 -1.61 -1.50
C PHE A 316 13.57 -1.03 -2.37
N LEU A 317 12.32 -1.50 -2.21
CA LEU A 317 11.15 -0.95 -2.90
C LEU A 317 10.98 0.55 -2.60
N ARG A 318 11.02 0.93 -1.32
CA ARG A 318 10.96 2.35 -0.92
C ARG A 318 12.10 3.18 -1.50
N ARG A 319 13.32 2.63 -1.53
CA ARG A 319 14.47 3.30 -2.15
C ARG A 319 14.27 3.47 -3.66
N SER A 320 13.61 2.51 -4.32
CA SER A 320 13.28 2.58 -5.74
C SER A 320 12.25 3.68 -6.02
N GLU A 321 11.23 3.83 -5.17
CA GLU A 321 10.24 4.92 -5.26
C GLU A 321 10.87 6.28 -5.05
N GLN A 322 11.77 6.38 -4.07
CA GLN A 322 12.54 7.61 -3.84
C GLN A 322 13.32 8.04 -5.09
N ARG A 323 14.03 7.09 -5.73
CA ARG A 323 14.77 7.33 -6.99
C ARG A 323 13.84 7.70 -8.13
N LEU A 324 12.66 7.09 -8.18
CA LEU A 324 11.65 7.40 -9.18
C LEU A 324 11.14 8.84 -9.04
N THR A 325 10.77 9.25 -7.82
CA THR A 325 10.38 10.64 -7.52
C THR A 325 11.49 11.61 -7.93
N GLN A 326 12.74 11.30 -7.58
CA GLN A 326 13.89 12.12 -7.94
C GLN A 326 14.06 12.25 -9.46
N ARG A 327 13.99 11.13 -10.19
CA ARG A 327 14.09 11.13 -11.66
C ARG A 327 12.98 11.97 -12.29
N ARG A 328 11.72 11.79 -11.86
CA ARG A 328 10.58 12.50 -12.44
C ARG A 328 10.59 13.98 -12.11
N LEU A 329 10.93 14.37 -10.89
CA LEU A 329 11.12 15.79 -10.53
C LEU A 329 12.33 16.41 -11.25
N GLY A 330 13.38 15.62 -11.52
CA GLY A 330 14.54 16.06 -12.30
C GLY A 330 14.20 16.45 -13.75
N GLU A 331 13.22 15.80 -14.38
CA GLU A 331 12.72 16.21 -15.71
C GLU A 331 12.12 17.62 -15.67
N TYR A 332 11.40 17.95 -14.60
CA TYR A 332 10.85 19.29 -14.39
C TYR A 332 11.93 20.31 -14.03
N ALA A 333 12.99 19.90 -13.33
CA ALA A 333 14.14 20.76 -13.07
C ALA A 333 14.88 21.12 -14.37
N GLY A 334 15.10 20.15 -15.26
CA GLY A 334 15.66 20.39 -16.59
C GLY A 334 14.81 21.33 -17.46
N ALA A 335 13.50 21.41 -17.20
CA ALA A 335 12.57 22.34 -17.84
C ALA A 335 12.42 23.68 -17.09
N GLY A 336 13.18 23.91 -16.01
CA GLY A 336 13.20 25.17 -15.26
C GLY A 336 12.09 25.32 -14.19
N TRP A 337 11.29 24.29 -13.94
CA TRP A 337 10.23 24.35 -12.92
C TRP A 337 10.77 24.17 -11.50
N PHE A 338 11.88 23.46 -11.31
CA PHE A 338 12.55 23.27 -10.02
C PHE A 338 14.06 23.47 -10.16
N SER A 339 14.73 23.80 -9.06
CA SER A 339 16.18 23.65 -8.93
C SER A 339 16.56 22.22 -8.53
N ASP A 340 17.78 21.79 -8.82
CA ASP A 340 18.28 20.48 -8.38
C ASP A 340 18.28 20.34 -6.84
N ALA A 341 18.50 21.44 -6.11
CA ALA A 341 18.42 21.48 -4.67
C ALA A 341 16.99 21.22 -4.16
N GLU A 342 15.97 21.80 -4.82
CA GLU A 342 14.57 21.52 -4.50
C GLU A 342 14.20 20.07 -4.83
N VAL A 343 14.71 19.51 -5.94
CA VAL A 343 14.50 18.10 -6.25
C VAL A 343 15.07 17.21 -5.14
N GLN A 344 16.30 17.47 -4.68
CA GLN A 344 16.89 16.73 -3.55
C GLN A 344 16.10 16.91 -2.25
N MET A 345 15.58 18.11 -1.99
CA MET A 345 14.74 18.40 -0.83
C MET A 345 13.43 17.60 -0.88
N LEU A 346 12.75 17.61 -2.02
CA LEU A 346 11.43 17.01 -2.22
C LEU A 346 11.48 15.50 -2.42
N ALA A 347 12.56 14.98 -3.00
CA ALA A 347 12.69 13.57 -3.33
C ALA A 347 13.41 12.74 -2.25
N THR A 348 14.01 13.33 -1.21
CA THR A 348 14.74 12.57 -0.18
C THR A 348 14.14 12.72 1.23
N GLY A 349 14.21 11.68 2.05
CA GLY A 349 13.66 11.74 3.41
C GLY A 349 14.41 12.68 4.34
N ALA A 350 15.73 12.78 4.17
CA ALA A 350 16.53 13.79 4.87
C ALA A 350 16.13 15.20 4.43
N GLY A 351 15.97 15.42 3.12
CA GLY A 351 15.51 16.68 2.55
C GLY A 351 14.16 17.13 3.09
N ARG A 352 13.14 16.27 3.02
CA ARG A 352 11.78 16.54 3.55
C ARG A 352 11.80 16.86 5.04
N ARG A 353 12.62 16.15 5.84
CA ARG A 353 12.74 16.43 7.28
C ARG A 353 13.34 17.81 7.55
N ARG A 354 14.41 18.19 6.82
CA ARG A 354 15.01 19.53 6.93
C ARG A 354 14.03 20.62 6.48
N ALA A 355 13.34 20.40 5.36
CA ALA A 355 12.33 21.33 4.85
C ALA A 355 11.21 21.56 5.85
N MET A 356 10.69 20.49 6.47
CA MET A 356 9.67 20.59 7.51
C MET A 356 10.19 21.23 8.80
N ALA A 357 11.45 21.00 9.18
CA ALA A 357 12.05 21.65 10.34
C ALA A 357 12.17 23.18 10.11
N TRP A 358 12.69 23.58 8.95
CA TRP A 358 12.74 24.99 8.54
C TRP A 358 11.33 25.61 8.49
N ALA A 359 10.36 24.91 7.87
CA ALA A 359 9.01 25.42 7.74
C ALA A 359 8.28 25.55 9.09
N ARG A 360 8.58 24.70 10.08
CA ARG A 360 8.06 24.87 11.45
C ARG A 360 8.64 26.10 12.14
N ALA A 361 9.94 26.35 11.96
CA ALA A 361 10.59 27.53 12.51
C ALA A 361 10.04 28.84 11.92
N HIS A 362 9.51 28.80 10.70
CA HIS A 362 8.94 29.97 10.00
C HIS A 362 7.40 29.94 9.94
N HIS A 363 6.73 29.09 10.73
CA HIS A 363 5.27 28.96 10.74
C HIS A 363 4.61 28.62 9.38
N THR A 364 5.37 28.08 8.43
CA THR A 364 4.95 27.66 7.08
C THR A 364 4.85 26.14 6.91
N ALA A 365 4.72 25.39 8.00
CA ALA A 365 4.68 23.92 7.98
C ALA A 365 3.52 23.35 7.13
N ALA A 366 2.34 23.98 7.16
CA ALA A 366 1.19 23.56 6.36
C ALA A 366 1.43 23.72 4.85
N PRO A 367 1.83 24.89 4.31
CA PRO A 367 2.15 25.04 2.89
C PRO A 367 3.35 24.19 2.45
N MET A 368 4.37 24.02 3.29
CA MET A 368 5.49 23.11 2.98
C MET A 368 5.02 21.64 2.84
N LYS A 369 4.13 21.19 3.73
CA LYS A 369 3.55 19.85 3.63
C LYS A 369 2.74 19.68 2.34
N GLU A 370 2.00 20.70 1.93
CA GLU A 370 1.26 20.68 0.67
C GLU A 370 2.18 20.70 -0.55
N LEU A 371 3.27 21.48 -0.51
CA LEU A 371 4.30 21.47 -1.56
C LEU A 371 4.88 20.06 -1.75
N ILE A 372 5.28 19.40 -0.66
CA ILE A 372 5.82 18.04 -0.69
C ILE A 372 4.79 17.07 -1.30
N ARG A 373 3.53 17.15 -0.84
CA ARG A 373 2.45 16.29 -1.32
C ARG A 373 2.20 16.49 -2.82
N ARG A 374 2.01 17.74 -3.27
CA ARG A 374 1.72 18.06 -4.67
C ARG A 374 2.89 17.75 -5.60
N SER A 375 4.12 17.97 -5.16
CA SER A 375 5.31 17.60 -5.93
C SER A 375 5.46 16.08 -6.06
N THR A 376 5.18 15.33 -5.00
CA THR A 376 5.16 13.85 -5.07
C THR A 376 4.08 13.37 -6.03
N ARG A 377 2.87 13.94 -5.93
CA ARG A 377 1.76 13.65 -6.85
C ARG A 377 2.13 13.99 -8.30
N LEU A 378 2.80 15.11 -8.55
CA LEU A 378 3.27 15.50 -9.87
C LEU A 378 4.25 14.46 -10.46
N ALA A 379 5.20 14.00 -9.65
CA ALA A 379 6.14 12.95 -10.04
C ALA A 379 5.44 11.62 -10.38
N LEU A 380 4.44 11.23 -9.59
CA LEU A 380 3.63 10.05 -9.84
C LEU A 380 2.76 10.19 -11.09
N THR A 381 2.04 11.30 -11.24
CA THR A 381 1.24 11.60 -12.45
C THR A 381 2.11 11.53 -13.70
N ARG A 382 3.32 12.10 -13.66
CA ARG A 382 4.30 11.98 -14.75
C ARG A 382 4.63 10.53 -15.07
N GLN A 383 4.91 9.73 -14.03
CA GLN A 383 5.17 8.31 -14.19
C GLN A 383 3.97 7.56 -14.79
N GLN A 384 2.74 7.93 -14.41
CA GLN A 384 1.52 7.32 -14.95
C GLN A 384 1.36 7.61 -16.44
N ILE A 385 1.63 8.86 -16.88
CA ILE A 385 1.64 9.26 -18.29
C ILE A 385 2.66 8.43 -19.07
N VAL A 386 3.90 8.32 -18.57
CA VAL A 386 4.96 7.53 -19.21
C VAL A 386 4.61 6.05 -19.27
N ALA A 387 3.85 5.54 -18.29
CA ALA A 387 3.36 4.16 -18.28
C ALA A 387 2.11 3.95 -19.16
N GLY A 388 1.60 4.97 -19.85
CA GLY A 388 0.42 4.89 -20.70
C GLY A 388 -0.91 4.80 -19.93
N ARG A 389 -0.94 5.10 -18.63
CA ARG A 389 -2.17 5.07 -17.81
C ARG A 389 -2.95 6.37 -17.99
N GLU A 390 -4.22 6.27 -18.40
CA GLU A 390 -5.18 7.39 -18.50
C GLU A 390 -4.56 8.68 -19.04
N VAL A 391 -3.80 8.57 -20.15
CA VAL A 391 -2.82 9.59 -20.58
C VAL A 391 -3.43 10.99 -20.66
N GLU A 392 -4.62 11.14 -21.24
CA GLU A 392 -5.24 12.45 -21.42
C GLU A 392 -5.68 13.09 -20.09
N ALA A 393 -6.37 12.31 -19.24
CA ALA A 393 -6.78 12.78 -17.92
C ALA A 393 -5.57 13.13 -17.03
N ASN A 394 -4.51 12.33 -17.12
CA ASN A 394 -3.29 12.58 -16.35
C ASN A 394 -2.51 13.79 -16.87
N ARG A 395 -2.51 14.09 -18.17
CA ARG A 395 -1.94 15.33 -18.71
C ARG A 395 -2.68 16.57 -18.24
N GLU A 396 -4.01 16.52 -18.21
CA GLU A 396 -4.81 17.62 -17.65
C GLU A 396 -4.46 17.84 -16.18
N TYR A 397 -4.40 16.75 -15.40
CA TYR A 397 -4.06 16.81 -13.98
C TYR A 397 -2.61 17.25 -13.72
N GLU A 398 -1.66 16.84 -14.55
CA GLU A 398 -0.25 17.28 -14.52
C GLU A 398 -0.16 18.81 -14.64
N ARG A 399 -0.92 19.43 -15.55
CA ARG A 399 -0.98 20.90 -15.70
C ARG A 399 -1.55 21.57 -14.46
N THR A 400 -2.62 21.03 -13.88
CA THR A 400 -3.18 21.56 -12.63
C THR A 400 -2.15 21.51 -11.49
N LEU A 401 -1.46 20.38 -11.34
CA LEU A 401 -0.44 20.19 -10.30
C LEU A 401 0.74 21.17 -10.49
N LEU A 402 1.19 21.41 -11.72
CA LEU A 402 2.23 22.41 -11.99
C LEU A 402 1.82 23.82 -11.55
N GLY A 403 0.57 24.21 -11.81
CA GLY A 403 0.01 25.48 -11.35
C GLY A 403 -0.04 25.59 -9.83
N GLU A 404 -0.55 24.54 -9.16
CA GLU A 404 -0.63 24.48 -7.69
C GLU A 404 0.76 24.52 -7.03
N VAL A 405 1.70 23.73 -7.53
CA VAL A 405 3.09 23.71 -7.03
C VAL A 405 3.74 25.09 -7.17
N SER A 406 3.57 25.73 -8.32
CA SER A 406 4.15 27.06 -8.57
C SER A 406 3.56 28.12 -7.61
N ALA A 407 2.25 28.09 -7.40
CA ALA A 407 1.58 29.01 -6.47
C ALA A 407 2.06 28.81 -5.02
N ILE A 408 2.17 27.57 -4.55
CA ILE A 408 2.64 27.26 -3.19
C ILE A 408 4.10 27.69 -3.02
N ARG A 409 4.95 27.46 -4.03
CA ARG A 409 6.36 27.89 -4.01
C ARG A 409 6.48 29.40 -3.90
N SER A 410 5.76 30.16 -4.72
CA SER A 410 5.76 31.62 -4.65
C SER A 410 5.30 32.13 -3.28
N ALA A 411 4.27 31.52 -2.69
CA ALA A 411 3.78 31.89 -1.36
C ALA A 411 4.81 31.61 -0.26
N LEU A 412 5.52 30.48 -0.33
CA LEU A 412 6.58 30.13 0.62
C LEU A 412 7.77 31.10 0.55
N LEU A 413 8.15 31.53 -0.65
CA LEU A 413 9.25 32.50 -0.83
C LEU A 413 8.84 33.90 -0.35
N ALA A 414 7.61 34.33 -0.65
CA ALA A 414 7.09 35.63 -0.25
C ALA A 414 6.90 35.77 1.27
N GLY A 415 6.59 34.68 1.97
CA GLY A 415 6.46 34.68 3.44
C GLY A 415 7.79 34.64 4.21
N THR A 416 8.92 34.60 3.50
CA THR A 416 10.28 34.58 4.08
C THR A 416 11.13 35.80 3.74
N ALA A 417 10.60 36.69 2.91
CA ALA A 417 11.11 38.04 2.69
C ALA A 417 10.49 38.98 3.73
#